data_AF-A0A836KJM6-F1
#
_entry.id   AF-A0A836KJM6-F1
#
_cell.length_a   1.000
_cell.length_b   1.000
_cell.length_c   1.000
_cell.angle_alpha   90.00
_cell.angle_beta   90.00
_cell.angle_gamma   90.00
#
_symmetry.space_group_name_H-M   'P 1'
#
loop_
_entity.id
_entity.type
_entity.pdbx_description
1 polymer ?
#
loop_
_entity_poly.entity_id
_entity_poly.type
_entity_poly.pdbx_seq_one_letter_code
_entity_poly.pdbx_strand_id
1 'polypeptide(L)'
;MRWVLLVIALSCAVVIPVQGQVLGVQSQHLAYFDAAKEAGFFRCLDQSATIPFSSVNDETCDCADGSDEPGTSACAALRGGTLTPLPPGWLFQCINDENVSQSIFHSRVNDGICDCCDGADEARLLVSCPNRCAELAAELAHHRREELSNMQRAKEGKEVMRSAALLRREEAAKSLSELEAEHAELVASISRLEAMGVTAIEEKAPQETELVAKPGEWEGDHSEGESEDRAPSCVGWREAENCVSSDSNRRYTEKSCYIVVGQDRSGYCECEKKAEKDEREEGEHNGAQQGAEDEGMEALRGTVTYHFPCGHPEFTCRYVCDHNGKIGVVEELDEMQGSSTAILNKAARGLSIQKQRLEEVEKVMEAKKKLLSSPSITREELLRTLENKEFTLDTREYNYSISLFDSVYQRDRGSEHRVLLGSWKSFGEGTYAMWAKDAYDFSQMIYDEGWRCWNNVERKVEVHLVCGPENKLMVAEELLVCKYRMVFQTPAMCDD
;
A
#
# COMPACT_ATOMS: atom_id res chain seq x y z
N MET A 1 -68.28 -40.41 45.89
CA MET A 1 -66.89 -40.39 46.42
C MET A 1 -66.00 -41.16 45.45
N ARG A 2 -64.87 -40.59 45.03
CA ARG A 2 -63.79 -41.30 44.33
C ARG A 2 -62.50 -41.01 45.10
N TRP A 3 -61.83 -42.04 45.58
CA TRP A 3 -60.56 -41.90 46.29
C TRP A 3 -59.43 -41.87 45.25
N VAL A 4 -58.53 -40.89 45.37
CA VAL A 4 -57.28 -40.84 44.59
C VAL A 4 -56.16 -41.29 45.52
N LEU A 5 -55.57 -42.45 45.24
CA LEU A 5 -54.38 -42.92 45.94
C LEU A 5 -53.15 -42.21 45.36
N LEU A 6 -52.55 -41.33 46.16
CA LEU A 6 -51.37 -40.57 45.79
C LEU A 6 -50.12 -41.38 46.16
N VAL A 7 -49.55 -42.09 45.18
CA VAL A 7 -48.34 -42.89 45.37
C VAL A 7 -47.12 -41.96 45.40
N ILE A 8 -46.61 -41.69 46.59
CA ILE A 8 -45.33 -40.96 46.77
C ILE A 8 -44.19 -41.95 46.46
N ALA A 9 -43.68 -41.88 45.23
CA ALA A 9 -42.45 -42.58 44.86
C ALA A 9 -41.25 -41.90 45.53
N LEU A 10 -40.79 -42.47 46.66
CA LEU A 10 -39.62 -41.96 47.36
C LEU A 10 -38.35 -42.33 46.56
N SER A 11 -37.91 -41.43 45.69
CA SER A 11 -36.71 -41.60 44.90
C SER A 11 -35.46 -41.48 45.79
N CYS A 12 -35.01 -42.61 46.35
CA CYS A 12 -33.69 -42.72 46.93
C CYS A 12 -32.64 -42.51 45.84
N ALA A 13 -32.19 -41.27 45.69
CA ALA A 13 -30.97 -40.97 44.95
C ALA A 13 -29.82 -41.67 45.68
N VAL A 14 -29.34 -42.78 45.13
CA VAL A 14 -28.09 -43.40 45.57
C VAL A 14 -26.98 -42.46 45.12
N VAL A 15 -26.56 -41.58 46.05
CA VAL A 15 -25.30 -40.85 45.90
C VAL A 15 -24.19 -41.90 45.98
N ILE A 16 -23.74 -42.36 44.81
CA ILE A 16 -22.54 -43.17 44.70
C ILE A 16 -21.39 -42.26 45.13
N PRO A 17 -20.67 -42.55 46.23
CA PRO A 17 -19.51 -41.76 46.58
C PRO A 17 -18.42 -42.03 45.53
N VAL A 18 -18.00 -41.00 44.81
CA VAL A 18 -16.90 -41.07 43.83
C VAL A 18 -15.58 -41.16 44.61
N GLN A 19 -15.30 -42.35 45.15
CA GLN A 19 -14.21 -42.58 46.10
C GLN A 19 -12.88 -42.91 45.41
N GLY A 20 -12.13 -41.86 45.10
CA GLY A 20 -10.69 -41.95 44.87
C GLY A 20 -10.26 -42.20 43.44
N GLN A 21 -10.63 -41.29 42.54
CA GLN A 21 -9.87 -41.05 41.31
C GLN A 21 -8.37 -40.99 41.59
N VAL A 22 -7.55 -41.58 40.72
CA VAL A 22 -6.09 -41.57 40.84
C VAL A 22 -5.56 -40.17 40.46
N LEU A 23 -4.68 -39.62 41.31
CA LEU A 23 -4.10 -38.28 41.11
C LEU A 23 -3.40 -38.18 39.75
N GLY A 24 -3.62 -37.07 39.04
CA GLY A 24 -2.99 -36.75 37.76
C GLY A 24 -3.53 -37.50 36.54
N VAL A 25 -4.40 -38.50 36.70
CA VAL A 25 -4.89 -39.30 35.57
C VAL A 25 -5.89 -38.52 34.71
N GLN A 26 -5.56 -38.36 33.43
CA GLN A 26 -6.40 -37.74 32.41
C GLN A 26 -7.73 -38.48 32.22
N SER A 27 -8.81 -37.76 31.93
CA SER A 27 -10.18 -38.29 31.84
C SER A 27 -10.35 -39.50 30.92
N GLN A 28 -9.56 -39.58 29.84
CA GLN A 28 -9.59 -40.68 28.87
C GLN A 28 -9.01 -42.01 29.41
N HIS A 29 -8.26 -41.97 30.51
CA HIS A 29 -7.60 -43.13 31.11
C HIS A 29 -8.21 -43.57 32.45
N LEU A 30 -9.10 -42.77 33.07
CA LEU A 30 -9.67 -43.04 34.40
C LEU A 30 -10.19 -44.47 34.57
N ALA A 31 -11.08 -44.92 33.68
CA ALA A 31 -11.66 -46.26 33.74
C ALA A 31 -10.63 -47.41 33.64
N TYR A 32 -9.43 -47.16 33.09
CA TYR A 32 -8.33 -48.12 33.09
C TYR A 32 -7.61 -48.16 34.44
N PHE A 33 -7.33 -47.00 35.03
CA PHE A 33 -6.71 -46.91 36.36
C PHE A 33 -7.62 -47.40 37.47
N ASP A 34 -8.92 -47.12 37.40
CA ASP A 34 -9.91 -47.63 38.35
C ASP A 34 -10.00 -49.17 38.28
N ALA A 35 -10.02 -49.75 37.08
CA ALA A 35 -10.01 -51.20 36.90
C ALA A 35 -8.69 -51.85 37.36
N ALA A 36 -7.54 -51.21 37.14
CA ALA A 36 -6.23 -51.66 37.63
C ALA A 36 -6.16 -51.60 39.18
N LYS A 37 -6.79 -50.59 39.78
CA LYS A 37 -6.91 -50.41 41.23
C LYS A 37 -7.76 -51.49 41.88
N GLU A 38 -8.90 -51.84 41.27
CA GLU A 38 -9.72 -52.99 41.70
C GLU A 38 -9.00 -54.33 41.52
N ALA A 39 -8.20 -54.48 40.46
CA ALA A 39 -7.42 -55.69 40.20
C ALA A 39 -6.17 -55.84 41.09
N GLY A 40 -5.69 -54.75 41.70
CA GLY A 40 -4.46 -54.71 42.52
C GLY A 40 -3.15 -54.76 41.72
N PHE A 41 -3.21 -54.74 40.39
CA PHE A 41 -2.06 -54.74 39.49
C PHE A 41 -2.28 -53.75 38.34
N PHE A 42 -1.25 -52.98 38.03
CA PHE A 42 -1.20 -52.09 36.88
C PHE A 42 -0.35 -52.71 35.76
N ARG A 43 -0.70 -52.43 34.51
CA ARG A 43 0.11 -52.79 33.33
C ARG A 43 0.39 -51.53 32.55
N CYS A 44 1.66 -51.30 32.23
CA CYS A 44 2.10 -50.13 31.46
C CYS A 44 1.32 -50.04 30.13
N LEU A 45 1.04 -48.83 29.65
CA LEU A 45 0.23 -48.62 28.45
C LEU A 45 0.94 -49.13 27.18
N ASP A 46 2.28 -49.03 27.13
CA ASP A 46 3.16 -49.65 26.14
C ASP A 46 3.30 -51.18 26.29
N GLN A 47 2.74 -51.74 27.37
CA GLN A 47 2.78 -53.16 27.76
C GLN A 47 4.16 -53.69 28.17
N SER A 48 5.14 -52.82 28.48
CA SER A 48 6.51 -53.19 28.88
C SER A 48 6.58 -54.04 30.16
N ALA A 49 5.74 -53.73 31.15
CA ALA A 49 5.68 -54.45 32.43
C ALA A 49 4.25 -54.54 32.99
N THR A 50 4.09 -55.43 33.98
CA THR A 50 2.96 -55.48 34.90
C THR A 50 3.50 -55.36 36.31
N ILE A 51 3.08 -54.32 37.03
CA ILE A 51 3.54 -53.94 38.36
C ILE A 51 2.40 -54.05 39.40
N PRO A 52 2.69 -54.13 40.70
CA PRO A 52 1.66 -53.96 41.73
C PRO A 52 0.99 -52.58 41.60
N PHE A 53 -0.32 -52.47 41.83
CA PHE A 53 -0.98 -51.16 41.76
C PHE A 53 -0.45 -50.18 42.83
N SER A 54 0.18 -50.68 43.90
CA SER A 54 0.86 -49.84 44.89
C SER A 54 2.07 -49.07 44.36
N SER A 55 2.59 -49.42 43.18
CA SER A 55 3.67 -48.70 42.49
C SER A 55 3.16 -47.60 41.55
N VAL A 56 1.84 -47.41 41.43
CA VAL A 56 1.28 -46.26 40.72
C VAL A 56 1.36 -45.04 41.64
N ASN A 57 1.98 -43.96 41.16
CA ASN A 57 2.19 -42.72 41.92
C ASN A 57 3.08 -42.87 43.18
N ASP A 58 4.12 -43.73 43.14
CA ASP A 58 4.99 -44.03 44.30
C ASP A 58 6.30 -43.22 44.38
N GLU A 59 6.55 -42.35 43.37
CA GLU A 59 7.78 -41.58 43.10
C GLU A 59 8.92 -42.41 42.47
N THR A 60 8.61 -43.60 41.93
CA THR A 60 9.56 -44.47 41.22
C THR A 60 9.07 -44.72 39.79
N CYS A 61 9.83 -44.24 38.80
CA CYS A 61 9.54 -44.57 37.41
C CYS A 61 9.91 -46.03 37.10
N ASP A 62 8.93 -46.93 37.16
CA ASP A 62 9.04 -48.37 36.90
C ASP A 62 8.78 -48.71 35.42
N CYS A 63 7.68 -48.22 34.83
CA CYS A 63 7.31 -48.45 33.43
C CYS A 63 8.30 -47.84 32.43
N ALA A 64 8.40 -48.41 31.22
CA ALA A 64 9.27 -47.88 30.18
C ALA A 64 8.67 -46.65 29.47
N ASP A 65 7.35 -46.51 29.47
CA ASP A 65 6.61 -45.33 29.02
C ASP A 65 6.29 -44.32 30.14
N GLY A 66 6.58 -44.65 31.40
CA GLY A 66 6.22 -43.81 32.54
C GLY A 66 4.72 -43.63 32.79
N SER A 67 3.89 -44.56 32.32
CA SER A 67 2.42 -44.52 32.51
C SER A 67 1.96 -44.88 33.93
N ASP A 68 2.86 -45.36 34.77
CA ASP A 68 2.72 -45.62 36.21
C ASP A 68 2.77 -44.34 37.08
N GLU A 69 3.31 -43.25 36.55
CA GLU A 69 3.53 -42.00 37.28
C GLU A 69 2.73 -40.79 36.71
N PRO A 70 1.39 -40.88 36.54
CA PRO A 70 0.55 -39.76 36.08
C PRO A 70 0.46 -38.60 37.10
N GLY A 71 0.74 -38.88 38.39
CA GLY A 71 0.53 -38.01 39.53
C GLY A 71 1.80 -37.62 40.29
N THR A 72 2.97 -37.72 39.64
CA THR A 72 4.28 -37.27 40.16
C THR A 72 5.11 -36.64 39.03
N SER A 73 6.32 -36.21 39.37
CA SER A 73 7.35 -35.81 38.39
C SER A 73 8.40 -36.91 38.14
N ALA A 74 8.29 -38.10 38.75
CA ALA A 74 9.34 -39.13 38.75
C ALA A 74 9.73 -39.63 37.35
N CYS A 75 8.75 -39.80 36.45
CA CYS A 75 9.02 -40.19 35.06
C CYS A 75 9.35 -39.01 34.11
N ALA A 76 9.32 -37.76 34.58
CA ALA A 76 9.78 -36.60 33.79
C ALA A 76 11.32 -36.45 33.78
N ALA A 77 12.02 -37.18 34.64
CA ALA A 77 13.48 -37.12 34.79
C ALA A 77 14.25 -38.11 33.87
N LEU A 78 15.58 -37.97 33.83
CA LEU A 78 16.47 -38.84 33.05
C LEU A 78 16.69 -40.20 33.73
N ARG A 79 15.95 -41.24 33.33
CA ARG A 79 16.17 -42.63 33.76
C ARG A 79 17.49 -43.14 33.16
N GLY A 80 18.52 -43.28 34.00
CA GLY A 80 19.85 -43.77 33.58
C GLY A 80 20.57 -42.90 32.54
N GLY A 81 20.24 -41.60 32.47
CA GLY A 81 20.77 -40.68 31.46
C GLY A 81 20.01 -40.66 30.13
N THR A 82 18.90 -41.38 30.02
CA THR A 82 17.97 -41.33 28.87
C THR A 82 16.64 -40.71 29.32
N LEU A 83 15.95 -39.96 28.46
CA LEU A 83 14.60 -39.46 28.76
C LEU A 83 13.59 -40.60 28.66
N THR A 84 12.67 -40.71 29.62
CA THR A 84 11.53 -41.64 29.55
C THR A 84 10.58 -41.19 28.42
N PRO A 85 10.27 -42.04 27.43
CA PRO A 85 9.38 -41.70 26.33
C PRO A 85 7.90 -41.75 26.76
N LEU A 86 7.45 -40.69 27.44
CA LEU A 86 6.04 -40.52 27.85
C LEU A 86 5.08 -40.60 26.63
N PRO A 87 3.86 -41.17 26.78
CA PRO A 87 2.89 -41.24 25.69
C PRO A 87 2.57 -39.87 25.06
N PRO A 88 2.24 -39.80 23.76
CA PRO A 88 1.88 -38.55 23.11
C PRO A 88 0.68 -37.87 23.78
N GLY A 89 0.91 -36.69 24.37
CA GLY A 89 -0.11 -35.94 25.11
C GLY A 89 -0.28 -36.33 26.59
N TRP A 90 0.61 -37.17 27.15
CA TRP A 90 0.61 -37.53 28.57
C TRP A 90 0.96 -36.32 29.44
N LEU A 91 -0.04 -35.79 30.14
CA LEU A 91 0.02 -34.61 31.00
C LEU A 91 -0.71 -34.90 32.31
N PHE A 92 -0.19 -34.37 33.42
CA PHE A 92 -0.86 -34.42 34.72
C PHE A 92 -2.19 -33.66 34.64
N GLN A 93 -3.27 -34.28 35.09
CA GLN A 93 -4.61 -33.70 35.18
C GLN A 93 -4.88 -33.14 36.59
N CYS A 94 -5.17 -31.85 36.70
CA CYS A 94 -5.60 -31.23 37.97
C CYS A 94 -6.96 -31.83 38.44
N ILE A 95 -7.30 -31.71 39.73
CA ILE A 95 -8.56 -32.21 40.32
C ILE A 95 -9.66 -31.17 40.08
N ASN A 96 -10.06 -31.08 38.82
CA ASN A 96 -10.97 -30.08 38.27
C ASN A 96 -12.21 -29.78 39.15
N ASP A 97 -12.43 -28.50 39.43
CA ASP A 97 -13.78 -27.95 39.62
C ASP A 97 -14.51 -27.97 38.26
N GLU A 98 -15.83 -28.16 38.22
CA GLU A 98 -16.60 -28.58 37.03
C GLU A 98 -16.48 -27.61 35.82
N ASN A 99 -16.00 -26.39 36.03
CA ASN A 99 -15.88 -25.34 35.02
C ASN A 99 -14.44 -25.11 34.48
N VAL A 100 -13.41 -25.72 35.07
CA VAL A 100 -12.00 -25.56 34.67
C VAL A 100 -11.32 -26.93 34.60
N SER A 101 -11.15 -27.44 33.37
CA SER A 101 -10.26 -28.57 33.13
C SER A 101 -8.88 -28.06 32.75
N GLN A 102 -7.87 -28.41 33.55
CA GLN A 102 -6.48 -28.01 33.34
C GLN A 102 -5.57 -29.24 33.37
N SER A 103 -4.61 -29.30 32.44
CA SER A 103 -3.57 -30.32 32.41
C SER A 103 -2.20 -29.64 32.28
N ILE A 104 -1.20 -30.13 33.00
CA ILE A 104 0.15 -29.56 33.05
C ILE A 104 1.23 -30.60 32.73
N PHE A 105 2.45 -30.15 32.40
CA PHE A 105 3.57 -31.05 32.20
C PHE A 105 3.99 -31.68 33.53
N HIS A 106 4.29 -32.98 33.53
CA HIS A 106 4.78 -33.73 34.70
C HIS A 106 6.02 -33.09 35.37
N SER A 107 6.80 -32.28 34.65
CA SER A 107 7.92 -31.51 35.22
C SER A 107 7.52 -30.36 36.16
N ARG A 108 6.22 -30.06 36.30
CA ARG A 108 5.65 -29.05 37.21
C ARG A 108 4.83 -29.66 38.36
N VAL A 109 5.01 -30.95 38.61
CA VAL A 109 4.28 -31.69 39.65
C VAL A 109 5.20 -31.83 40.85
N ASN A 110 4.86 -31.19 41.96
CA ASN A 110 5.71 -31.03 43.14
C ASN A 110 7.05 -30.32 42.81
N ASP A 111 6.99 -29.18 42.11
CA ASP A 111 8.16 -28.34 41.79
C ASP A 111 8.32 -27.10 42.69
N GLY A 112 7.29 -26.78 43.48
CA GLY A 112 7.22 -25.61 44.37
C GLY A 112 6.34 -24.46 43.86
N ILE A 113 5.72 -24.59 42.69
CA ILE A 113 4.89 -23.57 42.04
C ILE A 113 3.44 -24.09 41.94
N CYS A 114 2.48 -23.26 42.36
CA CYS A 114 1.05 -23.56 42.18
C CYS A 114 0.64 -23.25 40.72
N ASP A 115 0.72 -24.26 39.86
CA ASP A 115 0.39 -24.22 38.43
C ASP A 115 -1.10 -24.56 38.21
N CYS A 116 -1.62 -25.59 38.89
CA CYS A 116 -3.04 -25.97 38.90
C CYS A 116 -3.89 -25.02 39.77
N CYS A 117 -5.10 -24.67 39.30
CA CYS A 117 -5.98 -23.74 40.01
C CYS A 117 -6.48 -24.23 41.38
N ASP A 118 -6.35 -25.51 41.69
CA ASP A 118 -6.80 -26.20 42.91
C ASP A 118 -5.66 -26.49 43.91
N GLY A 119 -4.40 -26.47 43.47
CA GLY A 119 -3.23 -26.90 44.23
C GLY A 119 -2.97 -28.42 44.22
N ALA A 120 -3.56 -29.19 43.30
CA ALA A 120 -3.41 -30.65 43.26
C ALA A 120 -2.03 -31.14 42.77
N ASP A 121 -1.32 -30.29 42.04
CA ASP A 121 0.06 -30.45 41.58
C ASP A 121 1.08 -30.52 42.72
N GLU A 122 0.91 -29.67 43.74
CA GLU A 122 1.80 -29.53 44.90
C GLU A 122 1.44 -30.47 46.08
N ALA A 123 0.61 -31.49 45.84
CA ALA A 123 -0.02 -32.32 46.87
C ALA A 123 0.92 -33.13 47.80
N ARG A 124 2.23 -33.20 47.53
CA ARG A 124 3.25 -33.83 48.40
C ARG A 124 4.22 -32.83 49.05
N LEU A 125 4.18 -31.55 48.68
CA LEU A 125 5.07 -30.53 49.26
C LEU A 125 4.43 -29.77 50.43
N LEU A 126 5.27 -28.99 51.12
CA LEU A 126 4.86 -28.10 52.22
C LEU A 126 4.37 -26.73 51.73
N VAL A 127 4.15 -26.57 50.42
CA VAL A 127 3.61 -25.36 49.80
C VAL A 127 2.10 -25.33 49.99
N SER A 128 1.57 -24.16 50.33
CA SER A 128 0.13 -23.97 50.57
C SER A 128 -0.50 -23.28 49.37
N CYS A 129 -0.96 -24.06 48.39
CA CYS A 129 -1.67 -23.57 47.22
C CYS A 129 -3.16 -23.37 47.53
N PRO A 130 -3.69 -22.12 47.51
CA PRO A 130 -5.11 -21.88 47.72
C PRO A 130 -5.91 -22.15 46.45
N ASN A 131 -7.01 -22.89 46.55
CA ASN A 131 -7.91 -23.10 45.41
C ASN A 131 -8.52 -21.77 44.94
N ARG A 132 -8.29 -21.45 43.66
CA ARG A 132 -8.81 -20.28 42.93
C ARG A 132 -9.59 -20.68 41.67
N CYS A 133 -9.97 -21.95 41.51
CA CYS A 133 -10.66 -22.42 40.29
C CYS A 133 -11.97 -21.66 40.01
N ALA A 134 -12.73 -21.28 41.05
CA ALA A 134 -13.95 -20.47 40.88
C ALA A 134 -13.68 -19.03 40.38
N GLU A 135 -12.53 -18.43 40.74
CA GLU A 135 -12.10 -17.12 40.26
C GLU A 135 -11.68 -17.20 38.79
N LEU A 136 -10.82 -18.19 38.47
CA LEU A 136 -10.37 -18.48 37.11
C LEU A 136 -11.52 -18.88 36.18
N ALA A 137 -12.51 -19.63 36.68
CA ALA A 137 -13.73 -19.95 35.94
C ALA A 137 -14.51 -18.68 35.55
N ALA A 138 -14.64 -17.72 36.47
CA ALA A 138 -15.34 -16.46 36.22
C ALA A 138 -14.59 -15.57 35.23
N GLU A 139 -13.26 -15.52 35.30
CA GLU A 139 -12.39 -14.79 34.35
C GLU A 139 -12.45 -15.42 32.95
N LEU A 140 -12.25 -16.73 32.82
CA LEU A 140 -12.37 -17.45 31.56
C LEU A 140 -13.80 -17.38 30.98
N ALA A 141 -14.83 -17.27 31.82
CA ALA A 141 -16.21 -17.04 31.39
C ALA A 141 -16.49 -15.57 31.03
N HIS A 142 -15.70 -14.60 31.52
CA HIS A 142 -15.72 -13.22 31.02
C HIS A 142 -15.08 -13.16 29.63
N HIS A 143 -13.84 -13.64 29.49
CA HIS A 143 -13.08 -13.62 28.24
C HIS A 143 -13.86 -14.29 27.10
N ARG A 144 -14.38 -15.51 27.32
CA ARG A 144 -15.20 -16.22 26.31
C ARG A 144 -16.46 -15.44 25.89
N ARG A 145 -17.10 -14.69 26.80
CA ARG A 145 -18.26 -13.84 26.45
C ARG A 145 -17.85 -12.60 25.65
N GLU A 146 -16.70 -12.02 25.97
CA GLU A 146 -16.14 -10.89 25.23
C GLU A 146 -15.69 -11.29 23.82
N GLU A 147 -15.01 -12.44 23.67
CA GLU A 147 -14.66 -13.02 22.38
C GLU A 147 -15.89 -13.29 21.52
N LEU A 148 -16.91 -13.96 22.05
CA LEU A 148 -18.16 -14.23 21.33
C LEU A 148 -18.89 -12.92 20.93
N SER A 149 -18.89 -11.92 21.80
CA SER A 149 -19.44 -10.58 21.49
C SER A 149 -18.66 -9.91 20.36
N ASN A 150 -17.32 -9.96 20.40
CA ASN A 150 -16.47 -9.38 19.37
C ASN A 150 -16.56 -10.13 18.04
N MET A 151 -16.74 -11.46 18.04
CA MET A 151 -17.02 -12.24 16.83
C MET A 151 -18.38 -11.88 16.22
N GLN A 152 -19.43 -11.74 17.03
CA GLN A 152 -20.75 -11.34 16.56
C GLN A 152 -20.73 -9.93 15.97
N ARG A 153 -20.10 -8.97 16.66
CA ARG A 153 -19.91 -7.59 16.17
C ARG A 153 -19.07 -7.53 14.91
N ALA A 154 -18.06 -8.40 14.77
CA ALA A 154 -17.29 -8.53 13.53
C ALA A 154 -18.17 -9.03 12.39
N LYS A 155 -19.01 -10.05 12.61
CA LYS A 155 -19.95 -10.54 11.59
C LYS A 155 -20.92 -9.44 11.13
N GLU A 156 -21.48 -8.69 12.07
CA GLU A 156 -22.35 -7.53 11.78
C GLU A 156 -21.62 -6.43 10.99
N GLY A 157 -20.40 -6.05 11.41
CA GLY A 157 -19.57 -5.10 10.69
C GLY A 157 -19.17 -5.57 9.29
N LYS A 158 -18.94 -6.87 9.11
CA LYS A 158 -18.60 -7.49 7.82
C LYS A 158 -19.79 -7.45 6.85
N GLU A 159 -21.02 -7.65 7.33
CA GLU A 159 -22.23 -7.50 6.51
C GLU A 159 -22.53 -6.04 6.15
N VAL A 160 -22.24 -5.08 7.04
CA VAL A 160 -22.25 -3.64 6.69
C VAL A 160 -21.23 -3.37 5.56
N MET A 161 -20.02 -3.92 5.64
CA MET A 161 -19.04 -3.81 4.55
C MET A 161 -19.51 -4.54 3.27
N ARG A 162 -20.17 -5.70 3.37
CA ARG A 162 -20.75 -6.43 2.22
C ARG A 162 -21.79 -5.57 1.49
N SER A 163 -22.70 -4.92 2.20
CA SER A 163 -23.69 -4.01 1.60
C SER A 163 -23.05 -2.77 0.96
N ALA A 164 -22.02 -2.19 1.57
CA ALA A 164 -21.26 -1.07 0.98
C ALA A 164 -20.47 -1.49 -0.29
N ALA A 165 -20.02 -2.75 -0.37
CA ALA A 165 -19.41 -3.31 -1.58
C ALA A 165 -20.44 -3.57 -2.70
N LEU A 166 -21.66 -4.03 -2.37
CA LEU A 166 -22.75 -4.17 -3.35
C LEU A 166 -23.12 -2.83 -4.00
N LEU A 167 -23.23 -1.76 -3.20
CA LEU A 167 -23.51 -0.41 -3.71
C LEU A 167 -22.40 0.08 -4.65
N ARG A 168 -21.12 -0.07 -4.28
CA ARG A 168 -19.97 0.23 -5.15
C ARG A 168 -20.02 -0.53 -6.48
N ARG A 169 -20.48 -1.78 -6.49
CA ARG A 169 -20.65 -2.56 -7.74
C ARG A 169 -21.80 -2.03 -8.59
N GLU A 170 -22.91 -1.61 -8.00
CA GLU A 170 -24.03 -0.99 -8.73
C GLU A 170 -23.61 0.35 -9.36
N GLU A 171 -22.89 1.19 -8.62
CA GLU A 171 -22.29 2.43 -9.10
C GLU A 171 -21.25 2.19 -10.21
N ALA A 172 -20.39 1.18 -10.04
CA ALA A 172 -19.41 0.78 -11.04
C ALA A 172 -20.06 0.28 -12.33
N ALA A 173 -21.18 -0.46 -12.25
CA ALA A 173 -21.93 -0.95 -13.41
C ALA A 173 -22.64 0.18 -14.17
N LYS A 174 -23.26 1.14 -13.48
CA LYS A 174 -23.84 2.34 -14.11
C LYS A 174 -22.76 3.12 -14.86
N SER A 175 -21.68 3.48 -14.17
CA SER A 175 -20.57 4.23 -14.75
C SER A 175 -19.79 3.46 -15.82
N LEU A 176 -19.81 2.11 -15.80
CA LEU A 176 -19.28 1.31 -16.91
C LEU A 176 -20.12 1.49 -18.18
N SER A 177 -21.46 1.50 -18.08
CA SER A 177 -22.32 1.73 -19.25
C SER A 177 -22.19 3.15 -19.83
N GLU A 178 -21.88 4.14 -18.99
CA GLU A 178 -21.56 5.51 -19.41
C GLU A 178 -20.22 5.57 -20.15
N LEU A 179 -19.19 4.89 -19.63
CA LEU A 179 -17.86 4.81 -20.27
C LEU A 179 -17.89 3.98 -21.56
N GLU A 180 -18.73 2.95 -21.67
CA GLU A 180 -18.92 2.20 -22.92
C GLU A 180 -19.59 3.06 -24.02
N ALA A 181 -20.42 4.04 -23.64
CA ALA A 181 -20.94 5.03 -24.57
C ALA A 181 -19.86 6.08 -24.96
N GLU A 182 -19.06 6.58 -23.99
CA GLU A 182 -17.93 7.48 -24.26
C GLU A 182 -16.91 6.81 -25.20
N HIS A 183 -16.58 5.53 -24.96
CA HIS A 183 -15.70 4.71 -25.80
C HIS A 183 -16.22 4.60 -27.23
N ALA A 184 -17.50 4.25 -27.41
CA ALA A 184 -18.12 4.15 -28.74
C ALA A 184 -18.12 5.49 -29.49
N GLU A 185 -18.37 6.62 -28.80
CA GLU A 185 -18.28 7.95 -29.42
C GLU A 185 -16.83 8.31 -29.78
N LEU A 186 -15.86 8.06 -28.90
CA LEU A 186 -14.44 8.31 -29.15
C LEU A 186 -13.92 7.50 -30.34
N VAL A 187 -14.21 6.19 -30.41
CA VAL A 187 -13.86 5.34 -31.55
C VAL A 187 -14.48 5.88 -32.85
N ALA A 188 -15.77 6.26 -32.83
CA ALA A 188 -16.43 6.86 -33.99
C ALA A 188 -15.86 8.25 -34.36
N SER A 189 -15.38 9.03 -33.39
CA SER A 189 -14.74 10.33 -33.60
C SER A 189 -13.35 10.18 -34.23
N ILE A 190 -12.52 9.28 -33.69
CA ILE A 190 -11.21 8.90 -34.21
C ILE A 190 -11.33 8.39 -35.65
N SER A 191 -12.24 7.45 -35.93
CA SER A 191 -12.47 6.95 -37.30
C SER A 191 -12.86 8.04 -38.29
N ARG A 192 -13.65 9.04 -37.87
CA ARG A 192 -14.02 10.20 -38.71
C ARG A 192 -12.82 11.11 -38.97
N LEU A 193 -12.03 11.43 -37.95
CA LEU A 193 -10.82 12.26 -38.09
C LEU A 193 -9.74 11.59 -38.96
N GLU A 194 -9.57 10.27 -38.83
CA GLU A 194 -8.63 9.51 -39.67
C GLU A 194 -9.08 9.47 -41.13
N ALA A 195 -10.38 9.24 -41.40
CA ALA A 195 -10.93 9.30 -42.76
C ALA A 195 -10.72 10.69 -43.40
N MET A 196 -10.98 11.78 -42.66
CA MET A 196 -10.72 13.16 -43.12
C MET A 196 -9.23 13.42 -43.37
N GLY A 197 -8.34 12.77 -42.61
CA GLY A 197 -6.89 12.81 -42.84
C GLY A 197 -6.46 12.13 -44.13
N VAL A 198 -7.06 10.98 -44.47
CA VAL A 198 -6.77 10.25 -45.71
C VAL A 198 -7.25 11.03 -46.94
N THR A 199 -8.49 11.53 -46.95
CA THR A 199 -9.02 12.28 -48.11
C THR A 199 -8.20 13.55 -48.39
N ALA A 200 -7.72 14.23 -47.35
CA ALA A 200 -6.87 15.42 -47.48
C ALA A 200 -5.42 15.13 -47.95
N ILE A 201 -5.05 13.85 -48.09
CA ILE A 201 -3.80 13.41 -48.74
C ILE A 201 -4.09 13.03 -50.20
N GLU A 202 -5.19 12.31 -50.47
CA GLU A 202 -5.60 11.93 -51.83
C GLU A 202 -5.87 13.16 -52.73
N GLU A 203 -6.50 14.22 -52.20
CA GLU A 203 -6.72 15.47 -52.93
C GLU A 203 -5.43 16.24 -53.29
N LYS A 204 -4.29 15.95 -52.65
CA LYS A 204 -3.01 16.61 -52.92
C LYS A 204 -2.14 15.88 -53.95
N ALA A 205 -2.33 14.57 -54.10
CA ALA A 205 -1.54 13.73 -55.01
C ALA A 205 -1.46 14.21 -56.49
N PRO A 206 -2.49 14.84 -57.10
CA PRO A 206 -2.45 15.15 -58.53
C PRO A 206 -1.76 16.48 -58.91
N GLN A 207 -1.16 17.24 -57.98
CA GLN A 207 -0.58 18.58 -58.28
C GLN A 207 0.95 18.64 -58.40
N GLU A 208 1.71 17.61 -58.02
CA GLU A 208 3.19 17.65 -58.03
C GLU A 208 3.86 17.16 -59.33
N THR A 209 3.11 16.75 -60.35
CA THR A 209 3.67 16.00 -61.51
C THR A 209 4.08 16.83 -62.72
N GLU A 210 3.98 18.17 -62.70
CA GLU A 210 4.20 19.00 -63.90
C GLU A 210 5.21 20.16 -63.71
N LEU A 211 6.50 19.82 -63.54
CA LEU A 211 7.62 20.71 -63.89
C LEU A 211 8.87 19.88 -64.26
N VAL A 212 9.57 20.27 -65.33
CA VAL A 212 10.45 19.38 -66.10
C VAL A 212 11.93 19.61 -65.82
N ALA A 213 12.69 18.52 -65.64
CA ALA A 213 14.14 18.55 -65.42
C ALA A 213 14.96 18.67 -66.74
N LYS A 214 15.99 19.53 -66.74
CA LYS A 214 17.17 19.47 -67.64
C LYS A 214 18.43 20.10 -67.01
N PRO A 215 19.58 19.41 -66.97
CA PRO A 215 20.91 20.01 -66.92
C PRO A 215 21.42 20.35 -68.35
N GLY A 216 22.45 21.18 -68.59
CA GLY A 216 23.24 22.03 -67.69
C GLY A 216 24.75 21.95 -67.96
N GLU A 217 25.38 22.98 -68.57
CA GLU A 217 26.82 23.04 -68.87
C GLU A 217 27.37 24.49 -69.03
N TRP A 218 28.58 24.76 -68.46
CA TRP A 218 29.64 25.74 -68.84
C TRP A 218 29.31 27.27 -68.86
N GLU A 219 30.21 28.23 -68.57
CA GLU A 219 31.54 28.29 -67.91
C GLU A 219 31.78 29.72 -67.32
N GLY A 220 33.01 30.11 -66.92
CA GLY A 220 33.35 31.43 -66.32
C GLY A 220 33.25 32.65 -67.28
N ASP A 221 33.53 33.91 -66.88
CA ASP A 221 34.44 34.42 -65.82
C ASP A 221 34.01 35.82 -65.26
N HIS A 222 34.77 36.38 -64.31
CA HIS A 222 34.68 37.71 -63.65
C HIS A 222 34.52 38.95 -64.59
N SER A 223 34.02 40.13 -64.18
CA SER A 223 33.40 40.64 -62.93
C SER A 223 32.87 42.08 -63.09
N GLU A 224 31.81 42.49 -62.38
CA GLU A 224 31.61 43.85 -61.80
C GLU A 224 30.46 43.83 -60.75
N GLY A 225 30.18 44.94 -60.04
CA GLY A 225 29.29 45.01 -58.85
C GLY A 225 27.77 44.98 -59.14
N GLU A 226 26.86 45.06 -58.15
CA GLU A 226 27.00 45.44 -56.72
C GLU A 226 25.98 44.70 -55.79
N SER A 227 26.04 44.97 -54.47
CA SER A 227 25.10 44.59 -53.40
C SER A 227 25.02 43.11 -52.96
N GLU A 228 25.54 42.83 -51.76
CA GLU A 228 25.19 41.66 -50.95
C GLU A 228 24.31 42.10 -49.76
N ASP A 229 23.17 41.44 -49.52
CA ASP A 229 22.47 41.46 -48.23
C ASP A 229 22.66 40.11 -47.53
N ARG A 230 23.46 40.07 -46.45
CA ARG A 230 23.73 38.86 -45.66
C ARG A 230 22.92 38.82 -44.36
N ALA A 231 22.33 37.65 -44.07
CA ALA A 231 21.59 37.38 -42.84
C ALA A 231 22.49 37.43 -41.58
N PRO A 232 21.93 37.73 -40.38
CA PRO A 232 22.68 37.76 -39.13
C PRO A 232 23.12 36.36 -38.67
N SER A 233 24.29 36.30 -38.00
CA SER A 233 24.89 35.04 -37.51
C SER A 233 24.80 34.88 -36.00
N CYS A 234 24.68 33.64 -35.53
CA CYS A 234 24.77 33.26 -34.12
C CYS A 234 26.23 33.33 -33.65
N VAL A 235 26.48 33.96 -32.49
CA VAL A 235 27.83 34.04 -31.89
C VAL A 235 27.96 33.18 -30.62
N GLY A 236 26.87 32.91 -29.89
CA GLY A 236 26.88 31.99 -28.75
C GLY A 236 25.49 31.50 -28.36
N TRP A 237 25.44 30.40 -27.59
CA TRP A 237 24.21 29.83 -27.03
C TRP A 237 24.32 29.70 -25.50
N ARG A 238 23.22 30.00 -24.78
CA ARG A 238 23.11 29.90 -23.32
C ARG A 238 21.96 29.00 -22.89
N GLU A 239 22.21 28.17 -21.88
CA GLU A 239 21.28 27.22 -21.27
C GLU A 239 20.39 27.91 -20.23
N ALA A 240 19.07 27.70 -20.28
CA ALA A 240 18.10 28.28 -19.33
C ALA A 240 17.47 27.18 -18.47
N GLU A 241 17.11 27.49 -17.21
CA GLU A 241 16.44 26.52 -16.33
C GLU A 241 14.93 26.39 -16.61
N ASN A 242 14.27 27.49 -17.00
CA ASN A 242 12.83 27.53 -17.28
C ASN A 242 12.53 28.38 -18.52
N CYS A 243 11.42 28.07 -19.22
CA CYS A 243 10.88 28.87 -20.33
C CYS A 243 10.07 30.11 -19.84
N VAL A 244 10.56 30.82 -18.82
CA VAL A 244 9.90 32.00 -18.22
C VAL A 244 10.87 33.18 -18.23
N SER A 245 10.39 34.36 -18.65
CA SER A 245 11.20 35.54 -18.96
C SER A 245 11.73 36.31 -17.74
N SER A 246 11.94 35.65 -16.59
CA SER A 246 12.24 36.30 -15.30
C SER A 246 13.31 35.62 -14.44
N ASP A 247 13.78 34.42 -14.80
CA ASP A 247 14.82 33.73 -14.03
C ASP A 247 16.23 34.27 -14.34
N SER A 248 17.05 34.35 -13.29
CA SER A 248 18.41 34.92 -13.38
C SER A 248 19.41 33.94 -14.01
N ASN A 249 19.98 34.35 -15.16
CA ASN A 249 20.89 33.60 -16.02
C ASN A 249 22.01 32.82 -15.27
N ARG A 250 22.13 31.50 -15.51
CA ARG A 250 23.20 30.66 -14.93
C ARG A 250 24.57 31.00 -15.54
N ARG A 251 25.49 31.51 -14.72
CA ARG A 251 26.77 32.10 -15.17
C ARG A 251 27.85 31.10 -15.67
N TYR A 252 27.55 29.81 -15.85
CA TYR A 252 28.59 28.78 -16.07
C TYR A 252 28.22 27.63 -17.04
N THR A 253 27.80 27.92 -18.27
CA THR A 253 28.03 27.05 -19.45
C THR A 253 27.73 27.82 -20.76
N GLU A 254 28.71 28.56 -21.28
CA GLU A 254 28.65 29.05 -22.67
C GLU A 254 28.98 27.91 -23.64
N LYS A 255 28.22 27.82 -24.74
CA LYS A 255 28.45 26.83 -25.81
C LYS A 255 28.47 27.53 -27.17
N SER A 256 29.33 27.05 -28.07
CA SER A 256 29.37 27.53 -29.45
C SER A 256 28.15 27.04 -30.24
N CYS A 257 27.71 27.81 -31.24
CA CYS A 257 26.51 27.55 -32.05
C CYS A 257 26.59 26.29 -32.95
N TYR A 258 27.59 25.42 -32.76
CA TYR A 258 27.84 24.21 -33.54
C TYR A 258 27.73 22.92 -32.70
N ILE A 259 27.36 23.02 -31.42
CA ILE A 259 27.22 21.87 -30.51
C ILE A 259 25.77 21.35 -30.53
N VAL A 260 25.59 20.05 -30.72
CA VAL A 260 24.28 19.40 -30.67
C VAL A 260 23.74 19.42 -29.23
N VAL A 261 22.57 20.02 -29.04
CA VAL A 261 21.87 20.09 -27.75
C VAL A 261 20.91 18.89 -27.60
N GLY A 262 20.79 18.38 -26.38
CA GLY A 262 19.85 17.30 -26.05
C GLY A 262 18.40 17.76 -26.02
N GLN A 263 17.45 16.83 -26.21
CA GLN A 263 16.00 17.12 -26.20
C GLN A 263 15.46 17.57 -24.83
N ASP A 264 16.29 17.46 -23.79
CA ASP A 264 16.04 17.78 -22.39
C ASP A 264 16.30 19.25 -22.02
N ARG A 265 16.77 20.11 -22.94
CA ARG A 265 17.28 21.45 -22.60
C ARG A 265 16.70 22.58 -23.43
N SER A 266 16.45 23.71 -22.77
CA SER A 266 16.06 24.98 -23.37
C SER A 266 17.17 26.03 -23.23
N GLY A 267 17.08 27.09 -24.03
CA GLY A 267 18.11 28.13 -24.09
C GLY A 267 17.80 29.19 -25.15
N TYR A 268 18.73 30.12 -25.32
CA TYR A 268 18.65 31.18 -26.33
C TYR A 268 20.00 31.44 -27.00
N CYS A 269 19.96 32.00 -28.22
CA CYS A 269 21.15 32.41 -28.96
C CYS A 269 21.40 33.92 -28.81
N GLU A 270 22.66 34.30 -28.73
CA GLU A 270 23.12 35.69 -28.84
C GLU A 270 23.69 35.91 -30.25
N CYS A 271 23.30 37.03 -30.88
CA CYS A 271 23.66 37.40 -32.24
C CYS A 271 24.17 38.85 -32.25
N GLU A 272 25.30 39.11 -32.91
CA GLU A 272 25.90 40.43 -33.01
C GLU A 272 25.56 41.09 -34.36
N LYS A 273 25.17 42.37 -34.33
CA LYS A 273 25.23 43.25 -35.50
C LYS A 273 26.56 44.01 -35.44
N LYS A 274 27.26 44.13 -36.57
CA LYS A 274 28.36 45.10 -36.66
C LYS A 274 27.82 46.50 -36.36
N ALA A 275 28.40 47.17 -35.37
CA ALA A 275 28.02 48.52 -35.01
C ALA A 275 28.30 49.48 -36.17
N GLU A 276 27.28 50.23 -36.58
CA GLU A 276 27.50 51.49 -37.29
C GLU A 276 28.19 52.46 -36.31
N LYS A 277 29.19 53.20 -36.80
CA LYS A 277 29.84 54.22 -35.99
C LYS A 277 28.90 55.42 -35.83
N ASP A 278 28.75 55.89 -34.59
CA ASP A 278 28.43 57.29 -34.35
C ASP A 278 29.27 57.82 -33.18
N GLU A 279 29.54 59.13 -33.15
CA GLU A 279 30.63 59.73 -32.37
C GLU A 279 30.15 60.74 -31.32
N ARG A 280 30.32 60.42 -30.01
CA ARG A 280 31.00 61.29 -28.99
C ARG A 280 30.95 60.82 -27.53
N GLU A 281 32.08 61.02 -26.84
CA GLU A 281 32.30 61.63 -25.51
C GLU A 281 31.22 61.41 -24.42
N GLU A 282 31.46 60.61 -23.37
CA GLU A 282 32.32 60.82 -22.17
C GLU A 282 31.64 61.56 -21.00
N GLY A 283 31.72 60.98 -19.78
CA GLY A 283 31.28 61.61 -18.51
C GLY A 283 30.93 60.63 -17.39
N GLU A 284 31.58 60.74 -16.22
CA GLU A 284 31.44 59.83 -15.06
C GLU A 284 30.64 60.45 -13.89
N HIS A 285 29.84 59.66 -13.15
CA HIS A 285 30.04 59.34 -11.70
C HIS A 285 28.79 58.88 -10.90
N ASN A 286 29.03 57.85 -10.06
CA ASN A 286 28.60 57.62 -8.66
C ASN A 286 27.33 58.30 -8.07
N GLY A 287 26.46 57.52 -7.40
CA GLY A 287 25.51 58.04 -6.39
C GLY A 287 24.61 56.99 -5.74
N ALA A 288 24.42 57.03 -4.42
CA ALA A 288 23.73 55.98 -3.64
C ALA A 288 22.32 56.38 -3.12
N GLN A 289 21.34 55.49 -3.34
CA GLN A 289 20.39 54.94 -2.35
C GLN A 289 19.29 55.81 -1.67
N GLN A 290 18.06 55.25 -1.63
CA GLN A 290 16.89 55.51 -0.74
C GLN A 290 15.98 56.76 -0.88
N GLY A 291 14.67 56.53 -1.08
CA GLY A 291 13.63 57.14 -0.20
C GLY A 291 12.34 57.78 -0.79
N ALA A 292 11.29 56.98 -1.02
CA ALA A 292 9.83 57.29 -0.95
C ALA A 292 9.15 58.38 -1.83
N GLU A 293 8.00 57.99 -2.43
CA GLU A 293 6.67 58.66 -2.54
C GLU A 293 6.59 60.20 -2.77
N ASP A 294 5.79 60.79 -3.68
CA ASP A 294 5.09 60.44 -4.95
C ASP A 294 4.46 61.78 -5.46
N GLU A 295 3.82 62.00 -6.63
CA GLU A 295 3.34 61.20 -7.78
C GLU A 295 3.79 61.85 -9.13
N GLY A 296 3.17 61.51 -10.28
CA GLY A 296 2.83 62.54 -11.29
C GLY A 296 3.47 62.50 -12.71
N MET A 297 3.42 61.36 -13.41
CA MET A 297 3.32 61.23 -14.89
C MET A 297 4.00 62.26 -15.84
N GLU A 298 5.08 61.88 -16.54
CA GLU A 298 5.12 61.83 -18.03
C GLU A 298 6.34 61.10 -18.67
N ALA A 299 6.03 60.05 -19.46
CA ALA A 299 6.60 59.66 -20.77
C ALA A 299 8.13 59.59 -21.11
N LEU A 300 8.54 58.41 -21.66
CA LEU A 300 9.66 58.16 -22.63
C LEU A 300 11.11 58.28 -22.07
N ARG A 301 12.15 57.55 -22.52
CA ARG A 301 12.38 56.43 -23.47
C ARG A 301 13.65 55.67 -23.00
N GLY A 302 13.95 54.46 -23.48
CA GLY A 302 15.16 53.73 -23.03
C GLY A 302 15.63 52.58 -23.94
N THR A 303 14.93 51.44 -23.91
CA THR A 303 15.35 50.23 -24.63
C THR A 303 14.19 49.59 -25.39
N VAL A 304 14.19 49.74 -26.72
CA VAL A 304 13.40 48.92 -27.65
C VAL A 304 14.28 48.63 -28.85
N THR A 305 14.66 47.37 -29.03
CA THR A 305 15.32 46.87 -30.25
C THR A 305 14.94 45.41 -30.46
N TYR A 306 13.80 45.18 -31.10
CA TYR A 306 13.44 43.86 -31.63
C TYR A 306 14.06 43.68 -33.02
N HIS A 307 14.76 42.57 -33.22
CA HIS A 307 15.16 42.13 -34.57
C HIS A 307 15.10 40.60 -34.69
N PHE A 308 13.99 40.12 -35.24
CA PHE A 308 13.97 38.89 -36.02
C PHE A 308 13.79 39.31 -37.48
N PRO A 309 14.77 39.00 -38.33
CA PRO A 309 14.54 37.86 -39.21
C PRO A 309 15.66 36.82 -39.11
N CYS A 310 15.30 35.62 -38.67
CA CYS A 310 16.08 34.40 -38.90
C CYS A 310 15.36 33.52 -39.93
N GLY A 311 15.20 34.05 -41.15
CA GLY A 311 14.86 33.21 -42.30
C GLY A 311 16.00 32.24 -42.54
N HIS A 312 15.79 30.95 -42.26
CA HIS A 312 16.83 29.94 -42.45
C HIS A 312 17.11 29.75 -43.95
N PRO A 313 18.39 29.83 -44.33
CA PRO A 313 19.08 28.61 -44.71
C PRO A 313 20.39 28.42 -43.93
N GLU A 314 20.72 27.15 -43.67
CA GLU A 314 22.00 26.66 -43.11
C GLU A 314 22.47 27.30 -41.79
N PHE A 315 21.94 26.80 -40.66
CA PHE A 315 22.69 25.93 -39.72
C PHE A 315 21.76 25.44 -38.59
N THR A 316 21.99 24.24 -38.06
CA THR A 316 21.03 23.56 -37.17
C THR A 316 21.17 23.95 -35.69
N CYS A 317 20.23 24.74 -35.17
CA CYS A 317 19.95 24.85 -33.73
C CYS A 317 18.48 24.50 -33.47
N ARG A 318 18.21 23.36 -32.83
CA ARG A 318 16.86 22.88 -32.53
C ARG A 318 16.61 22.82 -31.02
N TYR A 319 16.26 23.96 -30.43
CA TYR A 319 15.18 24.12 -29.43
C TYR A 319 15.08 25.59 -29.04
N VAL A 320 13.90 26.18 -29.21
CA VAL A 320 13.48 27.49 -28.69
C VAL A 320 12.12 27.26 -28.03
N CYS A 321 11.87 27.88 -26.87
CA CYS A 321 10.64 27.66 -26.11
C CYS A 321 9.38 27.99 -26.94
N ASP A 322 8.39 27.08 -26.95
CA ASP A 322 7.20 27.18 -27.81
C ASP A 322 6.17 28.18 -27.25
N HIS A 323 6.49 29.48 -27.46
CA HIS A 323 5.67 30.68 -27.28
C HIS A 323 5.39 31.15 -25.84
N ASN A 324 5.61 32.44 -25.58
CA ASN A 324 5.02 33.18 -24.45
C ASN A 324 5.00 34.70 -24.76
N GLY A 325 3.80 35.31 -24.84
CA GLY A 325 3.61 36.75 -25.11
C GLY A 325 2.52 37.01 -26.16
N LYS A 326 1.48 37.79 -25.81
CA LYS A 326 0.27 38.00 -26.64
C LYS A 326 0.27 39.32 -27.42
N ILE A 327 -0.60 39.36 -28.44
CA ILE A 327 -1.21 40.53 -29.14
C ILE A 327 -0.49 41.05 -30.40
N GLY A 328 -1.29 41.22 -31.46
CA GLY A 328 -0.97 41.94 -32.69
C GLY A 328 -2.10 41.73 -33.72
N VAL A 329 -3.01 42.70 -33.86
CA VAL A 329 -4.02 42.71 -34.94
C VAL A 329 -3.46 43.51 -36.11
N VAL A 330 -3.54 42.95 -37.31
CA VAL A 330 -3.42 43.66 -38.59
C VAL A 330 -4.53 43.13 -39.52
N GLU A 331 -4.99 43.97 -40.43
CA GLU A 331 -6.21 43.79 -41.23
C GLU A 331 -6.00 42.88 -42.47
N GLU A 332 -7.04 42.79 -43.31
CA GLU A 332 -7.15 41.91 -44.48
C GLU A 332 -6.17 42.23 -45.63
N LEU A 333 -6.11 41.32 -46.62
CA LEU A 333 -5.31 41.29 -47.86
C LEU A 333 -3.89 40.68 -47.67
N ASP A 334 -3.49 39.61 -48.37
CA ASP A 334 -4.01 39.01 -49.61
C ASP A 334 -4.19 37.47 -49.56
N GLU A 335 -4.98 36.94 -50.50
CA GLU A 335 -5.18 35.51 -50.71
C GLU A 335 -4.01 34.87 -51.47
N MET A 336 -3.43 33.78 -50.94
CA MET A 336 -3.31 32.45 -51.58
C MET A 336 -2.31 31.53 -50.84
N GLN A 337 -2.53 30.21 -50.92
CA GLN A 337 -1.57 29.13 -50.55
C GLN A 337 -1.04 29.11 -49.09
N GLY A 338 -1.93 29.00 -48.08
CA GLY A 338 -1.52 28.75 -46.68
C GLY A 338 -2.40 27.86 -45.79
N SER A 339 -3.65 27.56 -46.19
CA SER A 339 -4.68 27.03 -45.27
C SER A 339 -4.48 25.58 -44.82
N SER A 340 -4.17 24.65 -45.75
CA SER A 340 -4.33 23.21 -45.50
C SER A 340 -3.36 22.63 -44.46
N THR A 341 -2.15 23.18 -44.31
CA THR A 341 -1.15 22.70 -43.33
C THR A 341 -1.54 23.06 -41.89
N ALA A 342 -2.09 24.25 -41.66
CA ALA A 342 -2.60 24.65 -40.35
C ALA A 342 -3.80 23.78 -39.91
N ILE A 343 -4.70 23.47 -40.86
CA ILE A 343 -5.86 22.60 -40.62
C ILE A 343 -5.41 21.16 -40.29
N LEU A 344 -4.49 20.59 -41.07
CA LEU A 344 -3.93 19.25 -40.83
C LEU A 344 -3.23 19.15 -39.46
N ASN A 345 -2.42 20.15 -39.10
CA ASN A 345 -1.74 20.18 -37.79
C ASN A 345 -2.74 20.27 -36.63
N LYS A 346 -3.85 21.02 -36.78
CA LYS A 346 -4.93 21.09 -35.78
C LYS A 346 -5.67 19.76 -35.66
N ALA A 347 -5.98 19.10 -36.77
CA ALA A 347 -6.61 17.79 -36.80
C ALA A 347 -5.73 16.70 -36.15
N ALA A 348 -4.44 16.67 -36.47
CA ALA A 348 -3.48 15.73 -35.88
C ALA A 348 -3.32 15.89 -34.36
N ARG A 349 -3.28 17.15 -33.86
CA ARG A 349 -3.28 17.44 -32.41
C ARG A 349 -4.58 16.94 -31.75
N GLY A 350 -5.74 17.17 -32.36
CA GLY A 350 -7.04 16.68 -31.85
C GLY A 350 -7.13 15.16 -31.82
N LEU A 351 -6.66 14.48 -32.87
CA LEU A 351 -6.61 13.02 -32.96
C LEU A 351 -5.72 12.41 -31.87
N SER A 352 -4.57 13.01 -31.58
CA SER A 352 -3.66 12.57 -30.52
C SER A 352 -4.33 12.62 -29.13
N ILE A 353 -5.02 13.72 -28.83
CA ILE A 353 -5.75 13.90 -27.56
C ILE A 353 -6.89 12.87 -27.43
N GLN A 354 -7.66 12.63 -28.50
CA GLN A 354 -8.72 11.62 -28.47
C GLN A 354 -8.18 10.20 -28.27
N LYS A 355 -7.01 9.86 -28.84
CA LYS A 355 -6.37 8.55 -28.63
C LYS A 355 -5.87 8.36 -27.20
N GLN A 356 -5.24 9.39 -26.61
CA GLN A 356 -4.88 9.37 -25.19
C GLN A 356 -6.12 9.18 -24.30
N ARG A 357 -7.21 9.90 -24.59
CA ARG A 357 -8.48 9.77 -23.86
C ARG A 357 -9.11 8.38 -24.03
N LEU A 358 -9.04 7.79 -25.23
CA LEU A 358 -9.52 6.43 -25.47
C LEU A 358 -8.76 5.41 -24.60
N GLU A 359 -7.43 5.51 -24.55
CA GLU A 359 -6.61 4.65 -23.68
C GLU A 359 -6.95 4.81 -22.18
N GLU A 360 -7.25 6.02 -21.70
CA GLU A 360 -7.72 6.25 -20.32
C GLU A 360 -9.05 5.53 -20.06
N VAL A 361 -10.02 5.73 -20.96
CA VAL A 361 -11.36 5.14 -20.87
C VAL A 361 -11.29 3.62 -20.90
N GLU A 362 -10.47 3.02 -21.77
CA GLU A 362 -10.25 1.57 -21.84
C GLU A 362 -9.64 1.01 -20.55
N LYS A 363 -8.63 1.68 -19.97
CA LYS A 363 -8.00 1.26 -18.70
C LYS A 363 -9.01 1.29 -17.54
N VAL A 364 -9.87 2.31 -17.47
CA VAL A 364 -10.91 2.43 -16.43
C VAL A 364 -12.06 1.43 -16.67
N MET A 365 -12.46 1.20 -17.92
CA MET A 365 -13.45 0.18 -18.29
C MET A 365 -12.99 -1.22 -17.89
N GLU A 366 -11.74 -1.59 -18.19
CA GLU A 366 -11.21 -2.92 -17.86
C GLU A 366 -11.13 -3.14 -16.34
N ALA A 367 -10.73 -2.12 -15.57
CA ALA A 367 -10.77 -2.18 -14.10
C ALA A 367 -12.20 -2.41 -13.56
N LYS A 368 -13.22 -1.73 -14.13
CA LYS A 368 -14.63 -1.94 -13.79
C LYS A 368 -15.15 -3.31 -14.23
N LYS A 369 -14.72 -3.82 -15.38
CA LYS A 369 -15.07 -5.17 -15.87
C LYS A 369 -14.46 -6.26 -14.99
N LYS A 370 -13.19 -6.13 -14.59
CA LYS A 370 -12.53 -7.01 -13.62
C LYS A 370 -13.22 -7.01 -12.25
N LEU A 371 -13.63 -5.84 -11.76
CA LEU A 371 -14.44 -5.72 -10.53
C LEU A 371 -15.76 -6.49 -10.64
N LEU A 372 -16.48 -6.33 -11.76
CA LEU A 372 -17.80 -6.93 -11.96
C LEU A 372 -17.75 -8.41 -12.38
N SER A 373 -16.59 -8.95 -12.76
CA SER A 373 -16.47 -10.34 -13.22
C SER A 373 -16.60 -11.38 -12.11
N SER A 374 -16.35 -11.03 -10.85
CA SER A 374 -16.55 -11.95 -9.71
C SER A 374 -18.05 -12.15 -9.43
N PRO A 375 -18.55 -13.39 -9.24
CA PRO A 375 -19.94 -13.63 -8.87
C PRO A 375 -20.23 -13.36 -7.38
N SER A 376 -19.18 -13.24 -6.57
CA SER A 376 -19.23 -12.98 -5.13
C SER A 376 -18.26 -11.86 -4.75
N ILE A 377 -18.60 -11.11 -3.70
CA ILE A 377 -17.73 -10.06 -3.15
C ILE A 377 -16.45 -10.70 -2.57
N THR A 378 -15.31 -10.21 -3.04
CA THR A 378 -13.97 -10.61 -2.61
C THR A 378 -13.50 -9.88 -1.34
N ARG A 379 -12.42 -10.39 -0.71
CA ARG A 379 -11.80 -9.73 0.46
C ARG A 379 -11.21 -8.36 0.10
N GLU A 380 -10.69 -8.16 -1.12
CA GLU A 380 -10.29 -6.82 -1.57
C GLU A 380 -11.49 -5.87 -1.69
N GLU A 381 -12.60 -6.29 -2.31
CA GLU A 381 -13.81 -5.47 -2.42
C GLU A 381 -14.36 -5.02 -1.06
N LEU A 382 -14.29 -5.87 -0.03
CA LEU A 382 -14.61 -5.48 1.35
C LEU A 382 -13.64 -4.41 1.87
N LEU A 383 -12.33 -4.59 1.70
CA LEU A 383 -11.32 -3.62 2.13
C LEU A 383 -11.46 -2.28 1.41
N ARG A 384 -11.78 -2.27 0.10
CA ARG A 384 -12.05 -1.06 -0.71
C ARG A 384 -13.26 -0.26 -0.24
N THR A 385 -14.12 -0.81 0.64
CA THR A 385 -15.14 0.01 1.34
C THR A 385 -14.55 0.99 2.36
N LEU A 386 -13.27 0.85 2.71
CA LEU A 386 -12.52 1.73 3.62
C LEU A 386 -11.61 2.73 2.90
N GLU A 387 -11.54 2.66 1.57
CA GLU A 387 -10.75 3.56 0.72
C GLU A 387 -10.99 5.04 1.04
N ASN A 388 -9.91 5.79 1.23
CA ASN A 388 -9.87 7.20 1.63
C ASN A 388 -10.51 7.55 2.99
N LYS A 389 -10.74 6.56 3.88
CA LYS A 389 -11.13 6.84 5.28
C LYS A 389 -9.90 6.96 6.17
N GLU A 390 -9.76 8.11 6.85
CA GLU A 390 -8.71 8.35 7.85
C GLU A 390 -9.07 7.67 9.18
N PHE A 391 -8.12 6.92 9.75
CA PHE A 391 -8.19 6.33 11.09
C PHE A 391 -6.97 6.80 11.90
N THR A 392 -7.17 7.12 13.19
CA THR A 392 -6.12 7.68 14.05
C THR A 392 -5.77 6.78 15.24
N LEU A 393 -4.51 6.84 15.69
CA LEU A 393 -4.03 6.23 16.92
C LEU A 393 -3.18 7.24 17.70
N ASP A 394 -3.64 7.62 18.89
CA ASP A 394 -2.89 8.46 19.83
C ASP A 394 -2.02 7.61 20.74
N THR A 395 -0.69 7.78 20.62
CA THR A 395 0.29 7.20 21.54
C THR A 395 0.71 8.23 22.60
N ARG A 396 1.71 7.91 23.42
CA ARG A 396 2.24 8.86 24.43
C ARG A 396 2.90 10.09 23.77
N GLU A 397 3.61 9.87 22.67
CA GLU A 397 4.52 10.83 22.03
C GLU A 397 3.97 11.35 20.69
N TYR A 398 3.37 10.47 19.89
CA TYR A 398 2.90 10.75 18.53
C TYR A 398 1.42 10.40 18.32
N ASN A 399 0.75 11.19 17.50
CA ASN A 399 -0.51 10.86 16.86
C ASN A 399 -0.19 10.29 15.46
N TYR A 400 -0.62 9.06 15.19
CA TYR A 400 -0.53 8.46 13.87
C TYR A 400 -1.89 8.55 13.18
N SER A 401 -1.90 8.77 11.86
CA SER A 401 -3.11 8.61 11.06
C SER A 401 -2.85 7.86 9.76
N ILE A 402 -3.84 7.08 9.32
CA ILE A 402 -3.79 6.29 8.10
C ILE A 402 -5.10 6.46 7.31
N SER A 403 -4.96 6.92 6.07
CA SER A 403 -6.02 6.88 5.06
C SER A 403 -5.86 5.59 4.26
N LEU A 404 -6.77 4.62 4.41
CA LEU A 404 -6.59 3.32 3.72
C LEU A 404 -6.58 3.52 2.19
N PHE A 405 -5.61 2.89 1.52
CA PHE A 405 -5.34 3.00 0.08
C PHE A 405 -4.84 4.37 -0.42
N ASP A 406 -4.50 5.29 0.50
CA ASP A 406 -3.94 6.62 0.18
C ASP A 406 -2.58 6.84 0.87
N SER A 407 -2.53 7.20 2.15
CA SER A 407 -1.29 7.63 2.81
C SER A 407 -1.30 7.49 4.34
N VAL A 408 -0.11 7.45 4.94
CA VAL A 408 0.12 7.32 6.39
C VAL A 408 0.93 8.51 6.90
N TYR A 409 0.50 9.13 8.01
CA TYR A 409 1.18 10.25 8.66
C TYR A 409 1.52 9.98 10.12
N GLN A 410 2.55 10.66 10.60
CA GLN A 410 2.91 10.87 12.01
C GLN A 410 2.81 12.35 12.33
N ARG A 411 2.38 12.69 13.55
CA ARG A 411 2.35 14.06 14.08
C ARG A 411 2.82 14.05 15.54
N ASP A 412 3.74 14.93 15.89
CA ASP A 412 4.20 15.10 17.27
C ASP A 412 3.09 15.73 18.12
N ARG A 413 2.88 15.25 19.36
CA ARG A 413 1.80 15.80 20.21
C ARG A 413 2.10 17.24 20.61
N GLY A 414 1.26 18.17 20.13
CA GLY A 414 1.42 19.61 20.30
C GLY A 414 2.02 20.34 19.08
N SER A 415 2.40 19.61 18.02
CA SER A 415 2.80 20.18 16.73
C SER A 415 1.68 20.09 15.71
N GLU A 416 1.56 21.09 14.84
CA GLU A 416 0.69 20.99 13.65
C GLU A 416 1.37 20.18 12.52
N HIS A 417 2.70 20.08 12.54
CA HIS A 417 3.49 19.43 11.49
C HIS A 417 3.17 17.93 11.41
N ARG A 418 2.66 17.49 10.26
CA ARG A 418 2.57 16.07 9.89
C ARG A 418 3.80 15.68 9.07
N VAL A 419 4.33 14.49 9.32
CA VAL A 419 5.38 13.81 8.53
C VAL A 419 4.74 12.66 7.77
N LEU A 420 4.94 12.60 6.45
CA LEU A 420 4.51 11.46 5.63
C LEU A 420 5.39 10.24 5.94
N LEU A 421 4.78 9.16 6.43
CA LEU A 421 5.46 7.87 6.66
C LEU A 421 5.44 6.97 5.43
N GLY A 422 4.49 7.16 4.51
CA GLY A 422 4.42 6.46 3.24
C GLY A 422 3.08 6.64 2.53
N SER A 423 3.10 6.52 1.20
CA SER A 423 1.94 6.47 0.31
C SER A 423 1.63 5.01 -0.06
N TRP A 424 0.36 4.70 -0.32
CA TRP A 424 -0.10 3.35 -0.66
C TRP A 424 0.56 2.85 -1.94
N LYS A 425 1.07 1.61 -1.90
CA LYS A 425 1.81 0.99 -3.00
C LYS A 425 1.20 -0.33 -3.47
N SER A 426 1.04 -1.29 -2.55
CA SER A 426 0.50 -2.62 -2.87
C SER A 426 0.10 -3.38 -1.62
N PHE A 427 -0.64 -4.48 -1.79
CA PHE A 427 -0.64 -5.56 -0.78
C PHE A 427 0.73 -6.25 -0.72
N GLY A 428 0.98 -7.01 0.33
CA GLY A 428 2.17 -7.84 0.46
C GLY A 428 2.20 -8.96 -0.58
N GLU A 429 3.42 -9.34 -1.02
CA GLU A 429 3.62 -10.56 -1.79
C GLU A 429 3.53 -11.77 -0.85
N GLY A 430 2.57 -12.65 -1.07
CA GLY A 430 2.45 -13.87 -0.27
C GLY A 430 3.65 -14.81 -0.47
N THR A 431 3.94 -15.64 0.53
CA THR A 431 5.07 -16.60 0.49
C THR A 431 5.01 -17.61 -0.67
N TYR A 432 3.87 -17.73 -1.34
CA TYR A 432 3.62 -18.57 -2.51
C TYR A 432 3.51 -17.79 -3.84
N ALA A 433 3.73 -16.46 -3.85
CA ALA A 433 3.58 -15.60 -5.03
C ALA A 433 4.46 -16.01 -6.24
N MET A 434 5.56 -16.74 -6.00
CA MET A 434 6.39 -17.34 -7.05
C MET A 434 5.64 -18.33 -7.96
N TRP A 435 4.57 -18.96 -7.47
CA TRP A 435 3.80 -19.98 -8.20
C TRP A 435 2.41 -19.52 -8.64
N ALA A 436 1.93 -18.41 -8.09
CA ALA A 436 0.65 -17.81 -8.44
C ALA A 436 0.80 -16.30 -8.57
N LYS A 437 0.89 -15.82 -9.82
CA LYS A 437 0.60 -14.41 -10.12
C LYS A 437 -0.79 -14.08 -9.59
N ASP A 438 -0.92 -12.90 -9.00
CA ASP A 438 -2.10 -12.40 -8.28
C ASP A 438 -2.43 -13.09 -6.92
N ALA A 439 -1.53 -13.92 -6.36
CA ALA A 439 -1.65 -14.39 -4.97
C ALA A 439 -1.12 -13.35 -3.96
N TYR A 440 -1.83 -12.23 -3.84
CA TYR A 440 -1.57 -11.17 -2.86
C TYR A 440 -1.90 -11.65 -1.43
N ASP A 441 -1.06 -11.26 -0.47
CA ASP A 441 -1.38 -11.44 0.94
C ASP A 441 -2.19 -10.24 1.45
N PHE A 442 -3.51 -10.39 1.46
CA PHE A 442 -4.44 -9.39 2.02
C PHE A 442 -4.27 -9.15 3.53
N SER A 443 -3.41 -9.89 4.24
CA SER A 443 -3.04 -9.58 5.64
C SER A 443 -1.95 -8.51 5.77
N GLN A 444 -1.32 -8.06 4.67
CA GLN A 444 -0.33 -6.98 4.71
C GLN A 444 -0.60 -5.92 3.64
N MET A 445 -0.62 -4.65 4.06
CA MET A 445 -0.64 -3.46 3.19
C MET A 445 0.71 -2.73 3.28
N ILE A 446 1.28 -2.40 2.12
CA ILE A 446 2.57 -1.72 2.00
C ILE A 446 2.35 -0.25 1.64
N TYR A 447 2.88 0.64 2.48
CA TYR A 447 3.01 2.07 2.21
C TYR A 447 4.50 2.42 2.18
N ASP A 448 4.93 3.17 1.17
CA ASP A 448 6.33 3.37 0.81
C ASP A 448 6.54 4.81 0.30
N GLU A 449 7.75 5.18 -0.12
CA GLU A 449 8.03 6.52 -0.68
C GLU A 449 7.71 7.67 0.29
N GLY A 450 7.72 7.37 1.60
CA GLY A 450 7.53 8.34 2.67
C GLY A 450 8.72 9.28 2.82
N TRP A 451 8.48 10.47 3.41
CA TRP A 451 9.49 11.52 3.50
C TRP A 451 10.79 11.01 4.12
N ARG A 452 11.91 11.39 3.50
CA ARG A 452 13.25 11.00 3.94
C ARG A 452 13.50 11.40 5.39
N CYS A 453 14.11 10.48 6.14
CA CYS A 453 14.54 10.71 7.50
C CYS A 453 16.01 11.17 7.56
N TRP A 454 16.51 11.47 8.76
CA TRP A 454 17.85 12.02 8.98
C TRP A 454 18.99 11.16 8.40
N ASN A 455 18.79 9.85 8.29
CA ASN A 455 19.76 8.92 7.70
C ASN A 455 19.63 8.78 6.17
N ASN A 456 18.90 9.69 5.51
CA ASN A 456 18.61 9.72 4.07
C ASN A 456 17.92 8.47 3.50
N VAL A 457 17.25 7.69 4.37
CA VAL A 457 16.38 6.57 4.01
C VAL A 457 14.94 7.09 3.89
N GLU A 458 14.21 6.62 2.89
CA GLU A 458 12.77 6.91 2.73
C GLU A 458 11.95 6.12 3.74
N ARG A 459 10.90 6.73 4.27
CA ARG A 459 10.05 6.08 5.27
C ARG A 459 9.15 5.03 4.59
N LYS A 460 8.97 3.90 5.28
CA LYS A 460 8.09 2.80 4.86
C LYS A 460 7.22 2.36 6.05
N VAL A 461 5.96 2.03 5.79
CA VAL A 461 5.03 1.44 6.76
C VAL A 461 4.53 0.08 6.25
N GLU A 462 4.61 -0.93 7.11
CA GLU A 462 4.02 -2.24 6.89
C GLU A 462 2.81 -2.39 7.83
N VAL A 463 1.61 -2.32 7.26
CA VAL A 463 0.34 -2.35 7.99
C VAL A 463 -0.25 -3.75 7.91
N HIS A 464 -0.29 -4.46 9.03
CA HIS A 464 -0.87 -5.80 9.11
C HIS A 464 -2.37 -5.71 9.41
N LEU A 465 -3.19 -6.33 8.56
CA LEU A 465 -4.64 -6.37 8.68
C LEU A 465 -5.07 -7.61 9.49
N VAL A 466 -5.79 -7.41 10.58
CA VAL A 466 -6.24 -8.48 11.50
C VAL A 466 -7.77 -8.48 11.68
N CYS A 467 -8.35 -9.65 11.91
CA CYS A 467 -9.78 -9.79 12.21
C CYS A 467 -10.18 -9.02 13.49
N GLY A 468 -11.38 -8.45 13.49
CA GLY A 468 -12.06 -8.02 14.71
C GLY A 468 -13.32 -7.18 14.47
N PRO A 469 -13.93 -6.66 15.55
CA PRO A 469 -15.27 -6.07 15.52
C PRO A 469 -15.37 -4.69 14.87
N GLU A 470 -14.26 -3.98 14.73
CA GLU A 470 -14.22 -2.55 14.38
C GLU A 470 -13.11 -2.29 13.36
N ASN A 471 -13.30 -1.27 12.52
CA ASN A 471 -12.26 -0.76 11.63
C ASN A 471 -11.42 0.26 12.42
N LYS A 472 -10.19 -0.08 12.83
CA LYS A 472 -9.35 0.81 13.65
C LYS A 472 -7.85 0.46 13.62
N LEU A 473 -7.02 1.48 13.72
CA LEU A 473 -5.58 1.35 13.94
C LEU A 473 -5.33 0.99 15.43
N MET A 474 -4.74 -0.18 15.68
CA MET A 474 -4.54 -0.74 17.03
C MET A 474 -3.16 -0.44 17.60
N VAL A 475 -2.13 -0.56 16.77
CA VAL A 475 -0.72 -0.44 17.17
C VAL A 475 0.05 0.27 16.05
N ALA A 476 1.04 1.09 16.43
CA ALA A 476 2.01 1.72 15.54
C ALA A 476 3.37 1.82 16.23
N GLU A 477 4.39 1.18 15.66
CA GLU A 477 5.73 1.02 16.27
C GLU A 477 6.84 1.23 15.23
N GLU A 478 7.89 1.97 15.58
CA GLU A 478 9.11 2.09 14.76
C GLU A 478 10.10 0.97 15.13
N LEU A 479 10.00 -0.19 14.46
CA LEU A 479 10.81 -1.37 14.77
C LEU A 479 12.28 -1.23 14.35
N LEU A 480 12.53 -0.42 13.32
CA LEU A 480 13.86 -0.02 12.85
C LEU A 480 13.77 1.44 12.41
N VAL A 481 14.89 2.15 12.47
CA VAL A 481 14.99 3.56 12.05
C VAL A 481 14.34 3.76 10.67
N CYS A 482 13.28 4.57 10.64
CA CYS A 482 12.46 4.95 9.48
C CYS A 482 11.60 3.82 8.88
N LYS A 483 11.41 2.70 9.59
CA LYS A 483 10.53 1.58 9.20
C LYS A 483 9.51 1.28 10.30
N TYR A 484 8.25 1.52 9.96
CA TYR A 484 7.13 1.40 10.89
C TYR A 484 6.36 0.11 10.65
N ARG A 485 5.97 -0.57 11.73
CA ARG A 485 4.94 -1.61 11.70
C ARG A 485 3.67 -1.05 12.31
N MET A 486 2.55 -1.31 11.66
CA MET A 486 1.22 -1.00 12.19
C MET A 486 0.36 -2.26 12.22
N VAL A 487 -0.61 -2.31 13.14
CA VAL A 487 -1.65 -3.34 13.17
C VAL A 487 -3.00 -2.64 13.07
N PHE A 488 -3.79 -3.01 12.06
CA PHE A 488 -5.10 -2.44 11.79
C PHE A 488 -6.16 -3.54 11.85
N GLN A 489 -7.13 -3.37 12.73
CA GLN A 489 -8.24 -4.31 12.91
C GLN A 489 -9.36 -3.99 11.92
N THR A 490 -9.97 -5.02 11.32
CA THR A 490 -11.14 -4.88 10.45
C THR A 490 -11.99 -6.16 10.39
N PRO A 491 -13.33 -6.04 10.30
CA PRO A 491 -14.22 -7.15 9.99
C PRO A 491 -13.92 -7.88 8.66
N ALA A 492 -13.31 -7.21 7.68
CA ALA A 492 -13.01 -7.80 6.36
C ALA A 492 -11.99 -8.96 6.43
N MET A 493 -11.13 -8.97 7.46
CA MET A 493 -10.14 -10.03 7.68
C MET A 493 -10.66 -11.21 8.49
N CYS A 494 -11.88 -11.12 9.03
CA CYS A 494 -12.54 -12.29 9.61
C CYS A 494 -13.05 -13.22 8.50
N ASP A 495 -13.19 -14.50 8.84
CA ASP A 495 -13.82 -15.49 7.95
C ASP A 495 -15.37 -15.40 8.07
N ASP A 496 -16.13 -16.25 7.37
CA ASP A 496 -17.60 -16.11 7.20
C ASP A 496 -18.44 -16.90 8.23
#